data_AF-A0A645AWL7-F1
#
_entry.id   AF-A0A645AWL7-F1
#
_cell.length_a   1.000
_cell.length_b   1.000
_cell.length_c   1.000
_cell.angle_alpha   90.00
_cell.angle_beta   90.00
_cell.angle_gamma   90.00
#
_symmetry.space_group_name_H-M   'P 1'
#
loop_
_entity.id
_entity.type
_entity.pdbx_description
1 polymer ?
#
loop_
_entity_poly.entity_id
_entity_poly.type
_entity_poly.pdbx_seq_one_letter_code
_entity_poly.pdbx_strand_id
1 'polypeptide(L)'
;MAQHFLTLAKDNQIEQDEIYTATFVKFFNELKKVGAEFGYRTAIEMLLLIKKLNTVGEFSKEESIDIALMQKLLPKLHGSRSKISKVLDALISLCLKEGVSFTIAKSDEIKPEEILYPITFEKLVRMYRNALDNGFTSYAEA
;
A
#
# COMPACT_ATOMS: atom_id res chain seq x y z
N MET A 1 -25.19 18.08 8.51
CA MET A 1 -23.88 17.39 8.35
C MET A 1 -23.88 15.94 8.83
N ALA A 2 -24.27 15.63 10.08
CA ALA A 2 -24.23 14.25 10.60
C ALA A 2 -25.08 13.23 9.80
N GLN A 3 -26.31 13.60 9.41
CA GLN A 3 -27.17 12.71 8.61
C GLN A 3 -26.60 12.40 7.23
N HIS A 4 -25.93 13.38 6.60
CA HIS A 4 -25.34 13.24 5.26
C HIS A 4 -24.15 12.26 5.28
N PHE A 5 -23.29 12.37 6.30
CA PHE A 5 -22.20 11.41 6.52
C PHE A 5 -22.72 9.96 6.67
N LEU A 6 -23.78 9.75 7.45
CA LEU A 6 -24.36 8.42 7.66
C LEU A 6 -25.00 7.87 6.39
N THR A 7 -25.63 8.70 5.57
CA THR A 7 -26.16 8.30 4.27
C THR A 7 -25.04 7.84 3.34
N LEU A 8 -23.95 8.63 3.24
CA LEU A 8 -22.78 8.26 2.44
C LEU A 8 -22.13 6.98 2.98
N ALA A 9 -22.02 6.80 4.30
CA ALA A 9 -21.41 5.60 4.90
C ALA A 9 -22.19 4.30 4.61
N LYS A 10 -23.50 4.37 4.35
CA LYS A 10 -24.33 3.19 4.04
C LYS A 10 -24.10 2.65 2.62
N ASP A 11 -23.59 3.46 1.71
CA ASP A 11 -23.46 3.07 0.32
C ASP A 11 -22.20 2.23 0.06
N ASN A 12 -22.34 0.91 0.14
CA ASN A 12 -21.25 -0.05 -0.02
C ASN A 12 -21.23 -0.75 -1.40
N GLN A 13 -21.90 -0.19 -2.40
CA GLN A 13 -21.85 -0.75 -3.76
C GLN A 13 -20.45 -0.53 -4.35
N ILE A 14 -19.74 -1.60 -4.67
CA ILE A 14 -18.39 -1.54 -5.22
C ILE A 14 -18.48 -1.82 -6.72
N GLU A 15 -17.93 -0.91 -7.51
CA GLU A 15 -17.71 -1.14 -8.93
C GLU A 15 -16.32 -1.74 -9.13
N GLN A 16 -16.23 -2.73 -10.00
CA GLN A 16 -14.97 -3.35 -10.35
C GLN A 16 -14.22 -2.45 -11.33
N ASP A 17 -13.10 -1.90 -10.89
CA ASP A 17 -12.14 -1.21 -11.76
C ASP A 17 -10.96 -2.15 -12.04
N GLU A 18 -10.66 -2.38 -13.32
CA GLU A 18 -9.60 -3.29 -13.73
C GLU A 18 -8.21 -2.83 -13.28
N ILE A 19 -7.97 -1.51 -13.23
CA ILE A 19 -6.67 -0.95 -12.85
C ILE A 19 -6.44 -1.17 -11.34
N TYR A 20 -7.42 -0.87 -10.50
CA TYR A 20 -7.32 -1.14 -9.06
C TYR A 20 -7.12 -2.63 -8.80
N THR A 21 -7.91 -3.47 -9.46
CA THR A 21 -7.86 -4.93 -9.30
C THR A 21 -6.50 -5.49 -9.70
N ALA A 22 -6.01 -5.13 -10.89
CA ALA A 22 -4.73 -5.59 -11.40
C ALA A 22 -3.56 -5.16 -10.48
N THR A 23 -3.58 -3.92 -10.00
CA THR A 23 -2.55 -3.44 -9.08
C THR A 23 -2.61 -4.17 -7.74
N PHE A 24 -3.78 -4.32 -7.13
CA PHE A 24 -3.91 -5.02 -5.84
C PHE A 24 -3.49 -6.48 -5.92
N VAL A 25 -3.73 -7.15 -7.05
CA VAL A 25 -3.23 -8.51 -7.31
C VAL A 25 -1.71 -8.56 -7.32
N LYS A 26 -1.02 -7.57 -7.91
CA LYS A 26 0.46 -7.49 -7.86
C LYS A 26 0.97 -7.45 -6.43
N PHE A 27 0.42 -6.55 -5.60
CA PHE A 27 0.80 -6.43 -4.19
C PHE A 27 0.47 -7.70 -3.38
N PHE A 28 -0.71 -8.29 -3.60
CA PHE A 28 -1.12 -9.53 -2.97
C PHE A 28 -0.16 -10.69 -3.27
N ASN A 29 0.29 -10.83 -4.51
CA ASN A 29 1.19 -11.90 -4.93
C ASN A 29 2.56 -11.81 -4.23
N GLU A 30 3.08 -10.61 -3.99
CA GLU A 30 4.33 -10.43 -3.24
C GLU A 30 4.15 -10.77 -1.76
N LEU A 31 3.05 -10.34 -1.14
CA LEU A 31 2.73 -10.67 0.26
C LEU A 31 2.53 -12.17 0.50
N LYS A 32 1.91 -12.87 -0.46
CA LYS A 32 1.67 -14.32 -0.40
C LYS A 32 2.96 -15.12 -0.25
N LYS A 33 4.07 -14.63 -0.80
CA LYS A 33 5.38 -15.32 -0.74
C LYS A 33 5.90 -15.49 0.70
N VAL A 34 5.41 -14.69 1.66
CA VAL A 34 5.82 -14.80 3.08
C VAL A 34 4.66 -15.15 4.03
N GLY A 35 3.52 -15.56 3.49
CA GLY A 35 2.32 -15.84 4.28
C GLY A 35 1.75 -14.57 4.94
N ALA A 36 1.93 -13.41 4.31
CA ALA A 36 1.40 -12.12 4.76
C ALA A 36 0.28 -11.61 3.84
N GLU A 37 -0.28 -12.47 2.99
CA GLU A 37 -1.41 -12.14 2.15
C GLU A 37 -2.62 -11.71 2.97
N PHE A 38 -3.43 -10.84 2.39
CA PHE A 38 -4.66 -10.36 3.00
C PHE A 38 -5.88 -11.04 2.35
N GLY A 39 -6.84 -11.47 3.18
CA GLY A 39 -8.08 -12.05 2.65
C GLY A 39 -8.98 -11.04 1.93
N TYR A 40 -10.07 -11.55 1.35
CA TYR A 40 -11.09 -10.79 0.61
C TYR A 40 -11.60 -9.53 1.32
N ARG A 41 -11.62 -9.53 2.66
CA ARG A 41 -12.01 -8.38 3.47
C ARG A 41 -11.16 -7.14 3.17
N THR A 42 -9.84 -7.28 3.05
CA THR A 42 -8.97 -6.12 2.80
C THR A 42 -9.15 -5.58 1.39
N ALA A 43 -9.35 -6.45 0.39
CA ALA A 43 -9.66 -6.00 -0.97
C ALA A 43 -10.96 -5.17 -1.00
N ILE A 44 -12.00 -5.65 -0.32
CA ILE A 44 -13.27 -4.92 -0.16
C ILE A 44 -13.05 -3.57 0.54
N GLU A 45 -12.30 -3.54 1.64
CA GLU A 45 -12.02 -2.32 2.38
C GLU A 45 -11.21 -1.29 1.57
N MET A 46 -10.29 -1.74 0.72
CA MET A 46 -9.52 -0.88 -0.20
C MET A 46 -10.42 -0.26 -1.27
N LEU A 47 -11.25 -1.07 -1.94
CA LEU A 47 -12.16 -0.59 -2.97
C LEU A 47 -13.23 0.35 -2.42
N LEU A 48 -13.77 0.03 -1.23
CA LEU A 48 -14.69 0.93 -0.53
C LEU A 48 -14.01 2.25 -0.16
N LEU A 49 -12.77 2.22 0.32
CA LEU A 49 -12.03 3.43 0.63
C LEU A 49 -11.88 4.32 -0.61
N ILE A 50 -11.43 3.76 -1.73
CA ILE A 50 -11.25 4.50 -3.00
C ILE A 50 -12.57 5.13 -3.43
N LYS A 51 -13.68 4.38 -3.38
CA LYS A 51 -15.01 4.92 -3.69
C LYS A 51 -15.34 6.15 -2.83
N LYS A 52 -15.10 6.05 -1.51
CA LYS A 52 -15.40 7.16 -0.59
C LYS A 52 -14.51 8.36 -0.83
N LEU A 53 -13.22 8.15 -1.11
CA LEU A 53 -12.30 9.21 -1.49
C LEU A 53 -12.82 9.96 -2.73
N ASN A 54 -13.18 9.23 -3.78
CA ASN A 54 -13.68 9.81 -5.03
C ASN A 54 -15.08 10.44 -4.91
N THR A 55 -15.79 10.20 -3.80
CA THR A 55 -17.07 10.89 -3.52
C THR A 55 -16.85 12.26 -2.88
N VAL A 56 -15.74 12.45 -2.16
CA VAL A 56 -15.47 13.68 -1.39
C VAL A 56 -14.39 14.57 -2.01
N GLY A 57 -13.64 14.06 -2.98
CA GLY A 57 -12.60 14.79 -3.68
C GLY A 57 -12.25 14.15 -5.01
N GLU A 58 -11.39 14.83 -5.77
CA GLU A 58 -10.86 14.35 -7.03
C GLU A 58 -9.45 13.81 -6.78
N PHE A 59 -9.28 12.50 -6.96
CA PHE A 59 -8.01 11.81 -6.84
C PHE A 59 -7.74 11.08 -8.15
N SER A 60 -6.48 11.11 -8.60
CA SER A 60 -6.03 10.19 -9.63
C SER A 60 -6.14 8.74 -9.17
N LYS A 61 -6.06 7.81 -10.12
CA LYS A 61 -6.07 6.38 -9.79
C LYS A 61 -4.84 6.01 -8.95
N GLU A 62 -3.70 6.60 -9.27
CA GLU A 62 -2.44 6.40 -8.56
C GLU A 62 -2.52 6.88 -7.11
N GLU A 63 -3.04 8.09 -6.86
CA GLU A 63 -3.26 8.61 -5.50
C GLU A 63 -4.25 7.75 -4.72
N SER A 64 -5.34 7.33 -5.36
CA SER A 64 -6.34 6.45 -4.76
C SER A 64 -5.74 5.10 -4.32
N ILE A 65 -4.91 4.51 -5.19
CA ILE A 65 -4.19 3.27 -4.89
C ILE A 65 -3.20 3.49 -3.75
N ASP A 66 -2.41 4.57 -3.79
CA ASP A 66 -1.41 4.87 -2.78
C ASP A 66 -2.04 5.00 -1.38
N ILE A 67 -3.14 5.75 -1.28
CA ILE A 67 -3.89 5.90 -0.03
C ILE A 67 -4.47 4.54 0.43
N ALA A 68 -4.99 3.73 -0.49
CA ALA A 68 -5.55 2.42 -0.14
C ALA A 68 -4.49 1.43 0.37
N LEU A 69 -3.32 1.40 -0.26
CA LEU A 69 -2.18 0.59 0.19
C LEU A 69 -1.73 1.01 1.59
N MET A 70 -1.52 2.31 1.78
CA MET A 70 -1.11 2.88 3.07
C MET A 70 -2.11 2.58 4.19
N GLN A 71 -3.41 2.73 3.94
CA GLN A 71 -4.43 2.61 5.00
C GLN A 71 -4.92 1.20 5.28
N LYS A 72 -4.90 0.29 4.30
CA LYS A 72 -5.56 -1.03 4.42
C LYS A 72 -4.60 -2.20 4.28
N LEU A 73 -3.54 -2.06 3.48
CA LEU A 73 -2.58 -3.13 3.26
C LEU A 73 -1.43 -3.05 4.28
N LEU A 74 -0.72 -1.92 4.35
CA LEU A 74 0.46 -1.77 5.20
C LEU A 74 0.22 -2.03 6.70
N PRO A 75 -0.93 -1.69 7.32
CA PRO A 75 -1.17 -1.98 8.73
C PRO A 75 -1.09 -3.46 9.10
N LYS A 76 -1.19 -4.36 8.12
CA LYS A 76 -1.08 -5.81 8.31
C LYS A 76 0.37 -6.29 8.21
N LEU A 77 1.27 -5.49 7.67
CA LEU A 77 2.65 -5.85 7.42
C LEU A 77 3.50 -5.64 8.68
N HIS A 78 4.07 -6.72 9.18
CA HIS A 78 4.99 -6.72 10.32
C HIS A 78 5.80 -8.02 10.34
N GLY A 79 6.91 -8.01 11.04
CA GLY A 79 7.72 -9.23 11.22
C GLY A 79 9.19 -8.96 11.48
N SER A 80 9.91 -10.04 11.78
CA SER A 80 11.36 -10.02 11.91
C SER A 80 12.03 -9.73 10.57
N ARG A 81 13.21 -9.10 10.62
CA ARG A 81 14.05 -8.77 9.46
C ARG A 81 14.21 -9.94 8.49
N SER A 82 14.55 -11.12 9.03
CA SER A 82 14.81 -12.32 8.23
C SER A 82 13.62 -12.75 7.38
N LYS A 83 12.39 -12.49 7.84
CA LYS A 83 11.15 -12.83 7.12
C LYS A 83 10.68 -11.70 6.21
N ILE A 84 10.79 -10.45 6.63
CA ILE A 84 10.09 -9.33 6.00
C ILE A 84 10.93 -8.57 4.95
N SER A 85 12.27 -8.56 5.05
CA SER A 85 13.11 -7.73 4.18
C SER A 85 12.91 -8.00 2.69
N LYS A 86 12.78 -9.27 2.29
CA LYS A 86 12.54 -9.64 0.88
C LYS A 86 11.20 -9.12 0.35
N VAL A 87 10.19 -9.07 1.20
CA VAL A 87 8.87 -8.56 0.81
C VAL A 87 8.84 -7.06 0.80
N LEU A 88 9.52 -6.39 1.73
CA LEU A 88 9.67 -4.93 1.67
C LEU A 88 10.34 -4.51 0.37
N ASP A 89 11.42 -5.20 -0.03
CA ASP A 89 12.11 -4.93 -1.30
C ASP A 89 11.19 -5.06 -2.52
N ALA A 90 10.40 -6.15 -2.58
CA ALA A 90 9.45 -6.38 -3.65
C ALA A 90 8.29 -5.37 -3.65
N LEU A 91 7.72 -5.05 -2.49
CA LEU A 91 6.64 -4.07 -2.37
C LEU A 91 7.10 -2.66 -2.73
N ILE A 92 8.31 -2.26 -2.32
CA ILE A 92 8.89 -0.97 -2.68
C ILE A 92 9.09 -0.90 -4.20
N SER A 93 9.57 -1.98 -4.82
CA SER A 93 9.72 -2.04 -6.27
C SER A 93 8.39 -1.86 -7.01
N LEU A 94 7.27 -2.35 -6.45
CA LEU A 94 5.93 -2.12 -7.02
C LEU A 94 5.46 -0.67 -6.90
N CYS A 95 6.08 0.14 -6.03
CA CYS A 95 5.80 1.57 -5.91
C CYS A 95 6.56 2.42 -6.94
N LEU A 96 7.41 1.84 -7.78
CA LEU A 96 8.24 2.56 -8.74
C LEU A 96 7.74 2.35 -10.18
N LYS A 97 8.09 3.31 -11.04
CA LYS A 97 7.88 3.18 -12.48
C LYS A 97 8.70 2.03 -13.05
N GLU A 98 8.22 1.47 -14.16
CA GLU A 98 8.89 0.38 -14.85
C GLU A 98 10.32 0.77 -15.25
N GLY A 99 11.28 -0.14 -15.05
CA GLY A 99 12.70 0.07 -15.34
C GLY A 99 13.51 0.71 -14.22
N VAL A 100 12.86 1.20 -13.15
CA VAL A 100 13.56 1.74 -11.97
C VAL A 100 13.94 0.60 -11.03
N SER A 101 15.23 0.39 -10.82
CA SER A 101 15.73 -0.63 -9.88
C SER A 101 15.81 -0.07 -8.46
N PHE A 102 15.29 -0.81 -7.50
CA PHE A 102 15.39 -0.46 -6.09
C PHE A 102 16.49 -1.27 -5.37
N THR A 103 17.22 -0.60 -4.48
CA THR A 103 17.95 -1.25 -3.38
C THR A 103 17.85 -0.36 -2.16
N ILE A 104 17.75 -0.94 -0.97
CA ILE A 104 17.63 -0.15 0.28
C ILE A 104 18.80 0.82 0.51
N ALA A 105 20.01 0.47 0.05
CA ALA A 105 21.18 1.33 0.18
C ALA A 105 21.11 2.60 -0.71
N LYS A 106 20.32 2.56 -1.78
CA LYS A 106 20.13 3.65 -2.74
C LYS A 106 18.73 4.26 -2.67
N SER A 107 18.01 4.04 -1.56
CA SER A 107 16.63 4.53 -1.45
C SER A 107 16.54 6.06 -1.57
N ASP A 108 17.58 6.78 -1.14
CA ASP A 108 17.64 8.25 -1.22
C ASP A 108 18.03 8.77 -2.63
N GLU A 109 18.46 7.88 -3.54
CA GLU A 109 18.79 8.22 -4.93
C GLU A 109 17.55 8.18 -5.85
N ILE A 110 16.45 7.58 -5.40
CA ILE A 110 15.20 7.48 -6.16
C ILE A 110 14.53 8.85 -6.24
N LYS A 111 14.24 9.31 -7.46
CA LYS A 111 13.65 10.63 -7.68
C LYS A 111 12.13 10.60 -7.51
N PRO A 112 11.49 11.69 -7.05
CA PRO A 112 10.03 11.75 -6.88
C PRO A 112 9.26 11.37 -8.15
N GLU A 113 9.74 11.78 -9.34
CA GLU A 113 9.13 11.46 -10.62
C GLU A 113 9.23 9.98 -11.02
N GLU A 114 10.04 9.18 -10.34
CA GLU A 114 10.20 7.74 -10.56
C GLU A 114 9.23 6.90 -9.71
N ILE A 115 8.49 7.54 -8.79
CA ILE A 115 7.64 6.87 -7.80
C ILE A 115 6.16 6.99 -8.22
N LEU A 116 5.47 5.85 -8.32
CA LEU A 116 4.03 5.75 -8.57
C LEU A 116 3.20 5.99 -7.31
N TYR A 117 3.66 5.45 -6.16
CA TYR A 117 2.94 5.46 -4.89
C TYR A 117 3.82 6.06 -3.77
N PRO A 118 4.02 7.39 -3.74
CA PRO A 118 4.98 8.05 -2.86
C PRO A 118 4.74 7.82 -1.36
N ILE A 119 3.48 7.84 -0.89
CA ILE A 119 3.15 7.68 0.53
C ILE A 119 3.52 6.26 0.98
N THR A 120 3.11 5.26 0.19
CA THR A 120 3.41 3.85 0.44
C THR A 120 4.90 3.56 0.34
N PHE A 121 5.59 4.12 -0.67
CA PHE A 121 7.03 3.99 -0.85
C PHE A 121 7.79 4.47 0.40
N GLU A 122 7.53 5.70 0.83
CA GLU A 122 8.21 6.29 1.97
C GLU A 122 8.00 5.44 3.23
N LYS A 123 6.76 5.00 3.48
CA LYS A 123 6.44 4.15 4.63
C LYS A 123 7.19 2.82 4.59
N LEU A 124 7.23 2.16 3.44
CA LEU A 124 7.93 0.88 3.28
C LEU A 124 9.45 1.03 3.47
N VAL A 125 10.05 2.11 2.96
CA VAL A 125 11.48 2.40 3.16
C VAL A 125 11.78 2.59 4.64
N ARG A 126 10.96 3.36 5.38
CA ARG A 126 11.11 3.51 6.84
C ARG A 126 10.98 2.18 7.56
N MET A 127 9.98 1.38 7.21
CA MET A 127 9.80 0.04 7.77
C MET A 127 11.01 -0.86 7.49
N TYR A 128 11.61 -0.77 6.31
CA TYR A 128 12.80 -1.56 5.95
C TYR A 128 14.02 -1.12 6.77
N ARG A 129 14.30 0.19 6.86
CA ARG A 129 15.37 0.71 7.72
C ARG A 129 15.22 0.24 9.16
N ASN A 130 14.02 0.36 9.71
CA ASN A 130 13.71 -0.12 11.06
C ASN A 130 13.97 -1.62 11.23
N ALA A 131 13.60 -2.45 10.24
CA ALA A 131 13.88 -3.88 10.26
C ALA A 131 15.39 -4.17 10.23
N LEU A 132 16.19 -3.38 9.49
CA LEU A 132 17.63 -3.55 9.43
C LEU A 132 18.29 -3.22 10.77
N ASP A 133 17.89 -2.10 11.37
CA ASP A 133 18.50 -1.54 12.58
C ASP A 133 18.07 -2.30 13.84
N ASN A 134 16.77 -2.61 13.97
CA ASN A 134 16.17 -3.18 15.17
C ASN A 134 15.80 -4.66 15.04
N GLY A 135 16.02 -5.27 13.87
CA GLY A 135 15.73 -6.69 13.63
C GLY A 135 14.25 -7.04 13.50
N PHE A 136 13.35 -6.06 13.67
CA PHE A 136 11.90 -6.20 13.56
C PHE A 136 11.31 -4.90 13.02
N THR A 137 10.17 -5.00 12.34
CA THR A 137 9.40 -3.81 11.95
C THR A 137 7.91 -4.08 11.98
N SER A 138 7.15 -3.01 12.12
CA SER A 138 5.70 -3.02 12.00
C SER A 138 5.23 -1.68 11.45
N TYR A 139 3.99 -1.64 10.98
CA TYR A 139 3.37 -0.38 10.56
C TYR A 139 3.39 0.71 11.65
N ALA A 140 3.30 0.34 12.93
CA ALA A 140 3.25 1.30 14.03
C ALA A 140 4.62 1.92 14.39
N GLU A 141 5.74 1.45 13.81
CA GLU A 141 7.10 1.99 14.05
C GLU A 141 7.33 2.39 15.52
N ALA A 142 7.29 1.40 16.42
CA ALA A 142 7.72 1.55 17.80
C ALA A 142 9.24 1.39 17.92
#